data_AF-B3DND3-F1
#
_entry.id   AF-B3DND3-F1
#
_cell.length_a   1.000
_cell.length_b   1.000
_cell.length_c   1.000
_cell.angle_alpha   90.00
_cell.angle_beta   90.00
_cell.angle_gamma   90.00
#
_symmetry.space_group_name_H-M   'P 1'
#
loop_
_entity.id
_entity.type
_entity.pdbx_description
1 polymer ?
#
loop_
_entity_poly.entity_id
_entity_poly.type
_entity_poly.pdbx_seq_one_letter_code
_entity_poly.pdbx_strand_id
1 'polypeptide(L)'
;MDEKLCSYAQEWADHLADLNKLETRPNPLYGENIMRVRRSKFSVDQILKLWYQEKYNYDYLKPGFNLYTGHFTQLVWRESEFLGVGVACDVSSIWIVCNYHPPGNVSEHFRENVLPRKFLLLKSDLDAKETRKSKHHNLK
;
A
#
# COMPACT_ATOMS: atom_id res chain seq x y z
N MET A 1 -9.49 -7.87 5.87
CA MET A 1 -9.74 -7.20 4.58
C MET A 1 -11.11 -6.57 4.65
N ASP A 2 -11.29 -5.44 3.98
CA ASP A 2 -12.59 -4.80 3.83
C ASP A 2 -13.34 -5.39 2.62
N GLU A 3 -14.56 -5.87 2.82
CA GLU A 3 -15.33 -6.56 1.79
C GLU A 3 -15.71 -5.66 0.62
N LYS A 4 -16.04 -4.39 0.87
CA LYS A 4 -16.41 -3.44 -0.19
C LYS A 4 -15.21 -3.11 -1.06
N LEU A 5 -14.04 -2.91 -0.45
CA LEU A 5 -12.79 -2.72 -1.17
C LEU A 5 -12.42 -3.98 -1.97
N CYS A 6 -12.63 -5.18 -1.43
CA CYS A 6 -12.38 -6.43 -2.18
C CYS A 6 -13.28 -6.52 -3.41
N SER A 7 -14.58 -6.25 -3.28
CA SER A 7 -15.50 -6.25 -4.43
C SER A 7 -15.09 -5.21 -5.49
N TYR A 8 -14.72 -4.01 -5.07
CA TYR A 8 -14.25 -2.95 -5.96
C TYR A 8 -12.93 -3.29 -6.68
N ALA A 9 -12.00 -3.92 -5.96
CA ALA A 9 -10.74 -4.39 -6.52
C ALA A 9 -10.96 -5.56 -7.50
N GLN A 10 -11.85 -6.49 -7.17
CA GLN A 10 -12.17 -7.65 -8.01
C GLN A 10 -12.81 -7.22 -9.33
N GLU A 11 -13.78 -6.29 -9.28
CA GLU A 11 -14.41 -5.72 -10.48
C GLU A 11 -13.35 -5.14 -11.44
N TRP A 12 -12.34 -4.44 -10.91
CA TRP A 12 -11.27 -3.90 -11.75
C TRP A 12 -10.31 -4.97 -12.26
N ALA A 13 -9.97 -5.96 -11.44
CA ALA A 13 -9.13 -7.07 -11.86
C ALA A 13 -9.76 -7.85 -13.03
N ASP A 14 -11.07 -8.13 -12.95
CA ASP A 14 -11.83 -8.79 -14.01
C ASP A 14 -11.83 -7.94 -15.29
N HIS A 15 -12.12 -6.64 -15.17
CA HIS A 15 -12.06 -5.70 -16.30
C HIS A 15 -10.69 -5.68 -17.00
N LEU A 16 -9.60 -5.65 -16.23
CA LEU A 16 -8.24 -5.66 -16.76
C LEU A 16 -7.89 -6.98 -17.47
N ALA A 17 -8.36 -8.11 -16.93
CA ALA A 17 -8.18 -9.42 -17.53
C ALA A 17 -8.95 -9.54 -18.85
N ASP A 18 -10.21 -9.11 -18.88
CA ASP A 18 -11.07 -9.14 -20.07
C ASP A 18 -10.50 -8.29 -21.22
N LEU A 19 -9.97 -7.11 -20.90
CA LEU A 19 -9.32 -6.23 -21.87
C LEU A 19 -7.86 -6.62 -22.17
N ASN A 20 -7.29 -7.57 -21.42
CA ASN A 20 -5.89 -7.95 -21.49
C ASN A 20 -4.92 -6.77 -21.32
N LYS A 21 -5.23 -5.84 -20.42
CA LYS A 21 -4.48 -4.59 -20.18
C LYS A 21 -3.99 -4.46 -18.74
N LEU A 22 -3.09 -3.53 -18.49
CA LEU A 22 -2.69 -3.12 -17.15
C LEU A 22 -2.71 -1.59 -17.10
N GLU A 23 -3.76 -1.04 -16.52
CA GLU A 23 -3.96 0.41 -16.37
C GLU A 23 -4.68 0.70 -15.05
N THR A 24 -4.41 1.87 -14.50
CA THR A 24 -5.04 2.31 -13.26
C THR A 24 -6.50 2.66 -13.49
N ARG A 25 -7.35 2.43 -12.50
CA ARG A 25 -8.78 2.80 -12.61
C ARG A 25 -8.94 4.30 -12.82
N PRO A 26 -9.74 4.76 -13.81
CA PRO A 26 -10.02 6.18 -13.99
C PRO A 26 -10.85 6.71 -12.80
N ASN A 27 -10.48 7.90 -12.30
CA ASN A 27 -11.13 8.56 -11.15
C ASN A 27 -11.32 7.63 -9.94
N PRO A 28 -10.23 7.05 -9.39
CA PRO A 28 -10.34 6.03 -8.36
C PRO A 28 -10.82 6.64 -7.03
N LEU A 29 -11.75 5.95 -6.36
CA LEU A 29 -12.22 6.33 -5.01
C LEU A 29 -11.25 5.91 -3.90
N TYR A 30 -10.36 4.97 -4.19
CA TYR A 30 -9.44 4.34 -3.25
C TYR A 30 -7.99 4.44 -3.75
N GLY A 31 -7.03 4.29 -2.86
CA GLY A 31 -5.63 4.08 -3.26
C GLY A 31 -5.53 2.78 -4.06
N GLU A 32 -4.53 2.65 -4.93
CA GLU A 32 -4.44 1.51 -5.85
C GLU A 32 -2.99 1.07 -6.09
N ASN A 33 -2.73 -0.23 -5.94
CA ASN A 33 -1.60 -0.90 -6.55
C ASN A 33 -2.12 -1.95 -7.53
N ILE A 34 -1.57 -2.00 -8.74
CA ILE A 34 -1.92 -3.01 -9.74
C ILE A 34 -0.67 -3.72 -10.23
N MET A 35 -0.81 -5.00 -10.60
CA MET A 35 0.22 -5.69 -11.34
C MET A 35 -0.34 -6.82 -12.19
N ARG A 36 0.30 -7.03 -13.34
CA ARG A 36 0.14 -8.23 -14.14
C ARG A 36 1.40 -9.08 -14.07
N VAL A 37 1.25 -10.36 -13.76
CA VAL A 37 2.35 -11.32 -13.75
C VAL A 37 2.02 -12.54 -14.58
N ARG A 38 3.04 -13.24 -15.09
CA ARG A 38 2.83 -14.57 -15.69
C ARG A 38 2.40 -15.55 -14.60
N ARG A 39 1.36 -16.34 -14.87
CA ARG A 39 0.82 -17.35 -13.95
C ARG A 39 1.90 -18.33 -13.47
N SER A 40 2.83 -18.73 -14.34
CA SER A 40 3.95 -19.61 -14.00
C SER A 40 5.00 -18.99 -13.06
N LYS A 41 4.95 -17.68 -12.84
CA LYS A 41 5.86 -16.93 -11.95
C LYS A 41 5.12 -16.26 -10.78
N PHE A 42 3.85 -16.59 -10.56
CA PHE A 42 3.06 -15.95 -9.51
C PHE A 42 3.60 -16.32 -8.11
N SER A 43 3.88 -15.30 -7.32
CA SER A 43 4.25 -15.44 -5.92
C SER A 43 3.91 -14.14 -5.19
N VAL A 44 3.00 -14.22 -4.22
CA VAL A 44 2.59 -13.05 -3.42
C VAL A 44 3.80 -12.41 -2.72
N ASP A 45 4.71 -13.22 -2.17
CA ASP A 45 5.91 -12.71 -1.51
C ASP A 45 6.83 -11.94 -2.47
N GLN A 46 7.00 -12.44 -3.70
CA GLN A 46 7.80 -11.73 -4.71
C GLN A 46 7.14 -10.42 -5.13
N ILE A 47 5.81 -10.42 -5.26
CA ILE A 47 5.02 -9.26 -5.63
C ILE A 47 5.14 -8.16 -4.58
N LEU A 48 4.89 -8.48 -3.31
CA LEU A 48 5.03 -7.55 -2.20
C LEU A 48 6.48 -7.07 -2.06
N LYS A 49 7.46 -7.96 -2.27
CA LYS A 49 8.87 -7.60 -2.27
C LYS A 49 9.19 -6.59 -3.36
N LEU A 50 8.72 -6.79 -4.60
CA LEU A 50 8.95 -5.88 -5.71
C LEU A 50 8.39 -4.49 -5.42
N TRP A 51 7.13 -4.40 -5.02
CA TRP A 51 6.51 -3.13 -4.62
C TRP A 51 7.27 -2.47 -3.47
N TYR A 52 7.62 -3.21 -2.41
CA TYR A 52 8.33 -2.64 -1.27
C TYR A 52 9.79 -2.23 -1.59
N GLN A 53 10.44 -2.87 -2.55
CA GLN A 53 11.81 -2.54 -2.97
C GLN A 53 11.90 -1.20 -3.67
N GLU A 54 10.79 -0.64 -4.17
CA GLU A 54 10.76 0.72 -4.69
C GLU A 54 11.22 1.77 -3.66
N LYS A 55 11.21 1.45 -2.36
CA LYS A 55 11.80 2.27 -1.29
C LYS A 55 13.24 2.71 -1.57
N TYR A 56 14.00 1.95 -2.36
CA TYR A 56 15.38 2.30 -2.71
C TYR A 56 15.47 3.52 -3.63
N ASN A 57 14.36 3.85 -4.32
CA ASN A 57 14.23 5.03 -5.17
C ASN A 57 13.54 6.22 -4.48
N TYR A 58 13.02 6.03 -3.26
CA TYR A 58 12.24 7.06 -2.56
C TYR A 58 13.16 8.05 -1.80
N ASP A 59 13.05 9.33 -2.14
CA ASP A 59 13.79 10.42 -1.48
C ASP A 59 12.97 11.00 -0.32
N TYR A 60 13.31 10.62 0.91
CA TYR A 60 12.66 11.15 2.11
C TYR A 60 12.94 12.65 2.35
N LEU A 61 13.96 13.25 1.74
CA LEU A 61 14.25 14.69 1.82
C LEU A 61 13.36 15.50 0.87
N LYS A 62 12.93 14.89 -0.24
CA LYS A 62 12.00 15.45 -1.22
C LYS A 62 10.79 14.53 -1.38
N PRO A 63 9.97 14.39 -0.32
CA PRO A 63 8.83 13.48 -0.33
C PRO A 63 7.80 13.93 -1.37
N GLY A 64 7.21 12.97 -2.07
CA GLY A 64 6.24 13.25 -3.12
C GLY A 64 5.97 12.02 -3.98
N PHE A 65 5.04 12.17 -4.91
CA PHE A 65 4.70 11.10 -5.85
C PHE A 65 5.78 10.94 -6.92
N ASN A 66 6.14 9.69 -7.19
CA ASN A 66 6.95 9.30 -8.33
C ASN A 66 6.49 7.91 -8.81
N LEU A 67 6.38 7.73 -10.13
CA LEU A 67 5.92 6.49 -10.77
C LEU A 67 6.76 5.26 -10.39
N TYR A 68 8.02 5.43 -10.00
CA TYR A 68 8.91 4.34 -9.56
C TYR A 68 8.86 4.06 -8.06
N THR A 69 8.02 4.78 -7.31
CA THR A 69 7.87 4.65 -5.86
C THR A 69 6.44 4.52 -5.39
N GLY A 70 5.47 4.68 -6.29
CA GLY A 70 4.05 4.77 -5.98
C GLY A 70 3.50 3.54 -5.27
N HIS A 71 3.97 2.33 -5.62
CA HIS A 71 3.51 1.12 -4.96
C HIS A 71 4.06 1.04 -3.54
N PHE A 72 5.35 1.35 -3.36
CA PHE A 72 5.95 1.41 -2.03
C PHE A 72 5.24 2.44 -1.14
N THR A 73 5.06 3.67 -1.62
CA THR A 73 4.47 4.74 -0.81
C THR A 73 3.02 4.43 -0.43
N GLN A 74 2.25 3.77 -1.30
CA GLN A 74 0.91 3.29 -0.96
C GLN A 74 0.94 2.16 0.07
N LEU A 75 1.87 1.20 -0.03
CA LEU A 75 2.00 0.08 0.91
C LEU A 75 2.30 0.54 2.34
N VAL A 76 3.09 1.60 2.49
CA VAL A 76 3.51 2.11 3.81
C VAL A 76 2.75 3.35 4.25
N TRP A 77 1.69 3.72 3.52
CA TRP A 77 0.92 4.92 3.80
C TRP A 77 0.26 4.81 5.17
N ARG A 78 0.75 5.60 6.14
CA ARG A 78 0.36 5.49 7.55
C ARG A 78 -1.14 5.58 7.79
N GLU A 79 -1.83 6.44 7.05
CA GLU A 79 -3.27 6.71 7.22
C GLU A 79 -4.18 5.73 6.47
N SER A 80 -3.64 4.82 5.64
CA SER A 80 -4.46 3.78 5.02
C SER A 80 -4.73 2.66 6.03
N GLU A 81 -6.00 2.44 6.35
CA GLU A 81 -6.43 1.51 7.40
C GLU A 81 -7.02 0.20 6.84
N PHE A 82 -7.69 0.30 5.70
CA PHE A 82 -8.41 -0.79 5.07
C PHE A 82 -7.75 -1.19 3.76
N LEU A 83 -7.74 -2.50 3.51
CA LEU A 83 -7.22 -3.12 2.30
C LEU A 83 -8.28 -4.08 1.74
N GLY A 84 -8.50 -4.01 0.44
CA GLY A 84 -9.18 -5.04 -0.33
C GLY A 84 -8.34 -5.46 -1.53
N VAL A 85 -8.47 -6.72 -1.93
CA VAL A 85 -7.68 -7.31 -3.01
C VAL A 85 -8.59 -8.05 -3.97
N GLY A 86 -8.39 -7.82 -5.26
CA GLY A 86 -9.02 -8.51 -6.37
C GLY A 86 -7.98 -9.23 -7.22
N VAL A 87 -8.31 -10.43 -7.69
CA VAL A 87 -7.43 -11.25 -8.52
C VAL A 87 -8.22 -11.87 -9.66
N ALA A 88 -7.77 -11.62 -10.89
CA ALA A 88 -8.29 -12.26 -12.09
C ALA A 88 -7.17 -12.97 -12.83
N CYS A 89 -7.48 -14.02 -13.59
CA CYS A 89 -6.46 -14.75 -14.34
C CYS A 89 -6.98 -15.30 -15.66
N ASP A 90 -6.08 -15.38 -16.64
CA ASP A 90 -6.27 -16.17 -17.85
C ASP A 90 -5.34 -17.41 -17.82
N VAL A 91 -5.20 -18.08 -18.97
CA VAL A 91 -4.33 -19.26 -19.13
C VAL A 91 -2.87 -18.98 -18.77
N SER A 92 -2.39 -17.75 -18.99
CA SER A 92 -0.98 -17.35 -18.97
C SER A 92 -0.62 -16.31 -17.91
N SER A 93 -1.59 -15.54 -17.44
CA SER A 93 -1.41 -14.27 -16.75
C SER A 93 -2.35 -14.16 -15.55
N ILE A 94 -1.91 -13.40 -14.54
CA ILE A 94 -2.70 -13.03 -13.37
C ILE A 94 -2.65 -11.51 -13.24
N TRP A 95 -3.81 -10.91 -13.03
CA TRP A 95 -4.01 -9.50 -12.70
C TRP A 95 -4.36 -9.39 -11.23
N ILE A 96 -3.71 -8.46 -10.56
CA ILE A 96 -3.85 -8.22 -9.14
C ILE A 96 -4.14 -6.74 -8.96
N VAL A 97 -5.19 -6.44 -8.22
CA VAL A 97 -5.57 -5.08 -7.85
C VAL A 97 -5.68 -5.05 -6.32
N CYS A 98 -4.96 -4.14 -5.68
CA CYS A 98 -5.09 -3.86 -4.25
C CYS A 98 -5.64 -2.46 -4.09
N ASN A 99 -6.76 -2.31 -3.37
CA ASN A 99 -7.32 -1.01 -3.03
C ASN A 99 -7.19 -0.68 -1.54
N TYR A 100 -6.92 0.59 -1.25
CA TYR A 100 -6.60 1.08 0.09
C TYR A 100 -7.53 2.23 0.48
N HIS A 101 -7.98 2.25 1.74
CA HIS A 101 -8.80 3.34 2.27
C HIS A 101 -8.38 3.73 3.69
N PRO A 102 -8.29 5.04 4.01
CA PRO A 102 -8.16 6.20 3.11
C PRO A 102 -7.10 6.02 2.00
N PRO A 103 -7.25 6.70 0.84
CA PRO A 103 -6.31 6.55 -0.27
C PRO A 103 -4.92 7.09 0.12
N GLY A 104 -3.88 6.39 -0.32
CA GLY A 104 -2.52 6.87 -0.20
C GLY A 104 -2.11 7.75 -1.39
N ASN A 105 -0.84 8.14 -1.42
CA ASN A 105 -0.25 8.94 -2.49
C ASN A 105 -0.95 10.29 -2.75
N VAL A 106 -1.63 10.84 -1.74
CA VAL A 106 -2.25 12.16 -1.82
C VAL A 106 -1.16 13.24 -1.75
N SER A 107 -1.20 14.21 -2.68
CA SER A 107 -0.23 15.32 -2.70
C SER A 107 -0.17 16.04 -1.37
N GLU A 108 1.00 16.60 -1.04
CA GLU A 108 1.30 17.29 0.23
C GLU A 108 1.28 16.42 1.51
N HIS A 109 0.73 15.19 1.47
CA HIS A 109 0.60 14.33 2.65
C HIS A 109 1.71 13.27 2.80
N PHE A 110 2.71 13.27 1.91
CA PHE A 110 3.76 12.24 1.88
C PHE A 110 4.67 12.27 3.10
N ARG A 111 4.96 13.46 3.64
CA ARG A 111 5.91 13.61 4.75
C ARG A 111 5.36 13.01 6.05
N GLU A 112 4.05 13.09 6.26
CA GLU A 112 3.41 12.52 7.44
C GLU A 112 3.17 11.01 7.29
N ASN A 113 2.96 10.54 6.06
CA ASN A 113 2.52 9.18 5.78
C ASN A 113 3.63 8.20 5.40
N VAL A 114 4.74 8.65 4.80
CA VAL A 114 5.84 7.78 4.36
C VAL A 114 7.08 8.03 5.24
N LEU A 115 7.12 7.35 6.38
CA LEU A 115 8.10 7.61 7.43
C LEU A 115 9.37 6.76 7.28
N PRO A 116 10.58 7.33 7.46
CA PRO A 116 11.80 6.54 7.54
C PRO A 116 11.74 5.53 8.69
N ARG A 117 12.24 4.31 8.48
CA ARG A 117 12.25 3.25 9.52
C ARG A 117 12.86 3.72 10.86
N LYS A 118 13.91 4.54 10.83
CA LYS A 118 14.54 5.09 12.05
C LYS A 118 13.56 5.92 12.87
N PHE A 119 12.73 6.71 12.21
CA PHE A 119 11.73 7.55 12.86
C PHE A 119 10.65 6.71 13.56
N LEU A 120 10.21 5.62 12.92
CA LEU A 120 9.23 4.70 13.52
C LEU A 120 9.76 4.05 14.81
N LEU A 121 11.04 3.63 14.82
CA LEU A 121 11.66 3.04 16.01
C LEU A 121 11.78 4.06 17.16
N LEU A 122 12.20 5.29 16.85
CA LEU A 122 12.27 6.38 17.83
C LEU A 122 10.88 6.68 18.43
N LYS A 123 9.85 6.76 17.58
CA LYS A 123 8.48 7.00 18.04
C LYS A 123 7.99 5.88 18.96
N SER A 124 8.19 4.61 18.58
CA SER A 124 7.79 3.48 19.43
C SER A 124 8.48 3.48 20.80
N ASP A 125 9.77 3.86 20.84
CA ASP A 125 10.51 3.97 22.10
C ASP A 125 9.99 5.10 22.99
N LEU A 126 9.59 6.23 22.40
CA LEU A 126 8.99 7.36 23.11
C LEU A 126 7.60 7.00 23.67
N ASP A 127 6.72 6.43 22.84
CA ASP A 127 5.38 6.02 23.22
C ASP A 127 5.41 4.97 24.36
N ALA A 128 6.39 4.04 24.31
CA ALA A 128 6.60 3.06 25.36
C ALA A 128 7.05 3.69 26.69
N LYS A 129 7.87 4.75 26.66
CA LYS A 129 8.31 5.49 27.86
C LYS A 129 7.16 6.28 28.48
N GLU A 130 6.32 6.90 27.67
CA GLU A 130 5.16 7.68 28.14
C GLU A 130 4.10 6.78 28.79
N THR A 131 3.82 5.63 28.19
CA THR A 131 2.95 4.59 28.75
C THR A 131 3.44 4.12 30.13
N ARG A 132 4.76 3.95 30.31
CA ARG A 132 5.35 3.57 31.61
C ARG A 132 5.20 4.67 32.67
N LYS A 133 5.36 5.94 32.29
CA LYS A 133 5.17 7.09 33.19
C LYS A 133 3.71 7.23 33.65
N SER A 134 2.76 7.09 32.73
CA SER A 134 1.32 7.18 33.03
C SER A 134 0.88 6.08 34.02
N LYS A 135 1.34 4.84 33.84
CA LYS A 135 1.05 3.74 34.78
C LYS A 135 1.61 3.98 36.18
N HIS A 136 2.79 4.60 36.30
CA HIS A 136 3.37 4.94 37.60
C HIS A 136 2.66 6.09 38.32
N HIS A 137 1.95 6.94 37.57
CA HIS A 137 1.19 8.07 38.13
C HIS A 137 -0.19 7.66 38.65
N ASN A 138 -0.82 6.62 38.05
CA ASN A 138 -2.14 6.10 38.46
C ASN A 138 -2.10 5.07 39.61
N LEU A 139 -0.94 4.82 40.21
CA LEU A 139 -0.72 3.86 41.31
C LEU A 139 -0.47 4.56 42.67
N LYS A 140 -0.83 5.84 42.80
CA LYS A 140 -0.76 6.60 44.05
C LYS A 140 -2.12 7.12 44.47
#